data_AF-A0A536LH26-F1
#
_entry.id   AF-A0A536LH26-F1
#
_cell.length_a   1.000
_cell.length_b   1.000
_cell.length_c   1.000
_cell.angle_alpha   90.00
_cell.angle_beta   90.00
_cell.angle_gamma   90.00
#
_symmetry.space_group_name_H-M   'P 1'
#
loop_
_entity.id
_entity.type
_entity.pdbx_description
1 polymer ?
#
loop_
_entity_poly.entity_id
_entity_poly.type
_entity_poly.pdbx_seq_one_letter_code
_entity_poly.pdbx_strand_id
1 'polypeptide(L)'
;MPTLCPGCTPTPTRTPSPTPTASPTATATPTPCLICTPTPTATATRTATASPTPGPTGTPPPSSITVNSADDQPDAVPGDAVCQTATPGECTLRAAIQETNAGGGGTINFNIGGGGAHVITPLTPLPDIAQPTNIDGHSQPGTVFVPLIELRGTNAGASADGLRIISSGVNVQFLAVNGFAGDGFEVGGAGEASIVANFIGLATDEQSAAGNGGHGIHHASNSTGSSFIHANRIAFNGGDGIYVSSGFANINPQTIYLNDGLGIDLGPDGVTPNDPLDADTGPNNLQNFPVLTSAVISGSSPAVLTVDGTLQSSPNKFVLIDFFADADPCDPAVIEGRRPLGGSALTTDSQGNASFSESIELVPGTVINSVTATTRVFPLYTSEFSPCVPVSGGPSPTPSPTPCPSCTPTPTPTGTATATPTRTPTATPTATATLCPGCTPTPTPTATATATPTRTASPTPSSAPTCLPCGTPSPSPSPSASPSPTATATRTPTATASPIATGTTTPAATATRTPSATPTASATASPTATPTPVPDSDLDGWSNAAEGVIGTDPLDGCADNSADDAWPADINNDRFSDISDVSALTSVFGEAVPPAPARYNIAPEMPDGFVDITDVSRMAGLFGIGCS
;
A
#
# COMPACT_ATOMS: atom_id res chain seq x y z
N MET A 1 -13.26 62.36 28.12
CA MET A 1 -13.03 63.20 29.31
C MET A 1 -14.06 62.85 30.37
N PRO A 2 -13.78 62.97 31.68
CA PRO A 2 -12.49 62.82 32.35
C PRO A 2 -12.55 61.86 33.57
N THR A 3 -11.39 61.61 34.17
CA THR A 3 -11.15 60.83 35.40
C THR A 3 -11.61 61.58 36.68
N LEU A 4 -11.94 60.88 37.80
CA LEU A 4 -11.36 61.05 39.16
C LEU A 4 -12.19 60.46 40.35
N CYS A 5 -11.48 60.19 41.46
CA CYS A 5 -11.95 59.85 42.83
C CYS A 5 -12.13 61.14 43.68
N PRO A 6 -12.30 61.17 45.05
CA PRO A 6 -12.49 60.14 46.12
C PRO A 6 -13.82 60.37 46.92
N GLY A 7 -14.13 59.82 48.11
CA GLY A 7 -13.50 58.81 49.01
C GLY A 7 -13.16 59.35 50.43
N CYS A 8 -13.73 58.76 51.51
CA CYS A 8 -13.52 59.14 52.93
C CYS A 8 -13.44 57.92 53.90
N THR A 9 -12.88 58.14 55.10
CA THR A 9 -12.52 57.19 56.19
C THR A 9 -13.20 57.62 57.54
N PRO A 10 -12.94 57.09 58.77
CA PRO A 10 -12.00 56.06 59.31
C PRO A 10 -12.73 54.93 60.13
N THR A 11 -12.16 54.00 60.95
CA THR A 11 -11.14 54.05 62.04
C THR A 11 -10.57 52.60 62.36
N PRO A 12 -9.81 52.25 63.45
CA PRO A 12 -8.65 51.31 63.38
C PRO A 12 -8.85 49.94 64.12
N THR A 13 -7.90 48.97 64.30
CA THR A 13 -6.57 49.09 64.96
C THR A 13 -5.64 47.83 64.93
N ARG A 14 -4.39 48.02 64.45
CA ARG A 14 -3.06 47.39 64.78
C ARG A 14 -2.60 45.94 64.42
N THR A 15 -1.39 45.94 63.84
CA THR A 15 -0.34 44.93 63.45
C THR A 15 0.74 44.74 64.58
N PRO A 16 1.99 44.18 64.44
CA PRO A 16 2.85 43.65 63.30
C PRO A 16 3.43 42.21 63.49
N SER A 17 4.12 41.49 62.56
CA SER A 17 5.35 41.72 61.70
C SER A 17 6.70 41.63 62.48
N PRO A 18 7.84 41.07 61.96
CA PRO A 18 8.59 41.58 60.76
C PRO A 18 9.39 40.54 59.90
N THR A 19 10.32 41.04 59.05
CA THR A 19 11.02 40.45 57.87
C THR A 19 12.56 40.18 58.05
N PRO A 20 13.32 39.62 57.06
CA PRO A 20 14.71 39.10 57.23
C PRO A 20 15.86 40.03 56.72
N THR A 21 17.16 39.64 56.93
CA THR A 21 18.32 39.75 55.96
C THR A 21 19.73 39.53 56.61
N ALA A 22 20.68 38.94 55.84
CA ALA A 22 22.18 38.94 55.97
C ALA A 22 22.93 38.05 57.01
N SER A 23 24.25 37.90 56.80
CA SER A 23 25.23 36.95 57.40
C SER A 23 26.51 37.68 57.88
N PRO A 24 27.28 37.17 58.88
CA PRO A 24 28.66 36.71 58.58
C PRO A 24 29.33 35.64 59.53
N THR A 25 30.25 34.86 58.95
CA THR A 25 31.61 34.48 59.45
C THR A 25 31.88 33.82 60.84
N ALA A 26 31.96 32.48 60.82
CA ALA A 26 33.09 31.60 61.25
C ALA A 26 33.53 31.33 62.73
N THR A 27 33.95 30.06 62.93
CA THR A 27 35.10 29.52 63.74
C THR A 27 34.80 28.61 64.95
N ALA A 28 35.58 27.51 65.05
CA ALA A 28 35.83 26.58 66.18
C ALA A 28 34.77 25.51 66.55
N THR A 29 35.09 24.27 66.99
CA THR A 29 36.27 23.38 66.80
C THR A 29 35.84 21.92 67.14
N PRO A 30 36.13 20.87 66.33
CA PRO A 30 35.68 19.49 66.61
C PRO A 30 36.79 18.46 66.93
N THR A 31 36.55 17.52 67.85
CA THR A 31 37.18 16.16 67.99
C THR A 31 36.71 15.46 69.29
N PRO A 32 36.92 14.13 69.52
CA PRO A 32 37.38 13.06 68.60
C PRO A 32 36.58 11.72 68.62
N CYS A 33 36.83 10.88 67.60
CA CYS A 33 36.67 9.41 67.59
C CYS A 33 35.24 8.80 67.66
N LEU A 34 35.00 7.57 67.17
CA LEU A 34 35.90 6.51 66.65
C LEU A 34 35.26 5.77 65.45
N ILE A 35 36.08 5.16 64.58
CA ILE A 35 35.64 4.42 63.37
C ILE A 35 35.50 2.92 63.67
N CYS A 36 34.43 2.29 63.19
CA CYS A 36 34.31 0.83 63.06
C CYS A 36 33.65 0.45 61.72
N THR A 37 34.21 -0.54 61.02
CA THR A 37 33.72 -1.10 59.76
C THR A 37 32.87 -2.36 59.99
N PRO A 38 31.78 -2.59 59.23
CA PRO A 38 31.07 -3.87 59.24
C PRO A 38 31.80 -4.95 58.41
N THR A 39 32.04 -6.10 59.01
CA THR A 39 32.61 -7.31 58.39
C THR A 39 31.48 -8.14 57.73
N PRO A 40 31.69 -8.80 56.58
CA PRO A 40 30.65 -9.61 55.93
C PRO A 40 30.24 -10.84 56.76
N THR A 41 28.94 -11.14 56.77
CA THR A 41 28.33 -12.31 57.41
C THR A 41 28.11 -13.44 56.39
N ALA A 42 28.22 -14.70 56.84
CA ALA A 42 28.45 -15.86 55.98
C ALA A 42 27.25 -16.33 55.12
N THR A 43 27.61 -16.94 53.99
CA THR A 43 26.70 -17.60 53.02
C THR A 43 25.88 -18.72 53.65
N ALA A 44 24.56 -18.71 53.41
CA ALA A 44 23.69 -19.85 53.68
C ALA A 44 23.63 -20.78 52.46
N THR A 45 24.23 -21.97 52.56
CA THR A 45 24.23 -22.98 51.48
C THR A 45 22.82 -23.54 51.27
N ARG A 46 22.11 -23.06 50.24
CA ARG A 46 20.93 -23.77 49.73
C ARG A 46 21.38 -24.96 48.88
N THR A 47 21.06 -26.17 49.34
CA THR A 47 21.20 -27.40 48.55
C THR A 47 20.50 -27.23 47.21
N ALA A 48 21.15 -27.60 46.11
CA ALA A 48 20.53 -27.58 44.79
C ALA A 48 19.41 -28.63 44.72
N THR A 49 18.16 -28.17 44.78
CA THR A 49 17.05 -28.94 44.22
C THR A 49 17.34 -29.10 42.73
N ALA A 50 17.20 -30.31 42.19
CA ALA A 50 17.46 -30.55 40.77
C ALA A 50 16.61 -29.62 39.90
N SER A 51 17.22 -29.06 38.85
CA SER A 51 16.47 -28.41 37.79
C SER A 51 15.40 -29.39 37.29
N PRO A 52 14.18 -28.93 36.92
CA PRO A 52 13.41 -29.72 35.98
C PRO A 52 14.30 -29.99 34.77
N THR A 53 14.31 -31.24 34.30
CA THR A 53 14.97 -31.59 33.04
C THR A 53 14.38 -30.67 31.97
N PRO A 54 15.17 -29.97 31.16
CA PRO A 54 14.65 -29.35 29.95
C PRO A 54 13.86 -30.42 29.18
N GLY A 55 12.66 -30.07 28.73
CA GLY A 55 11.99 -30.89 27.70
C GLY A 55 12.93 -31.06 26.50
N PRO A 56 12.66 -32.02 25.60
CA PRO A 56 13.42 -32.11 24.36
C PRO A 56 13.45 -30.70 23.74
N THR A 57 14.66 -30.16 23.56
CA THR A 57 14.84 -28.83 22.96
C THR A 57 14.12 -28.86 21.62
N GLY A 58 13.10 -28.01 21.46
CA GLY A 58 12.33 -27.95 20.23
C GLY A 58 13.27 -27.84 19.04
N THR A 59 12.90 -28.50 17.95
CA THR A 59 13.58 -28.30 16.67
C THR A 59 13.62 -26.79 16.42
N PRO A 60 14.75 -26.19 16.01
CA PRO A 60 14.75 -24.77 15.63
C PRO A 60 13.64 -24.54 14.59
N PRO A 61 12.86 -23.45 14.69
CA PRO A 61 11.65 -23.29 13.91
C PRO A 61 11.94 -23.35 12.41
N PRO A 62 11.00 -23.85 11.60
CA PRO A 62 11.09 -23.70 10.16
C PRO A 62 11.14 -22.19 9.84
N SER A 63 12.23 -21.74 9.23
CA SER A 63 12.36 -20.34 8.79
C SER A 63 11.33 -19.94 7.73
N SER A 64 10.64 -20.93 7.13
CA SER A 64 9.48 -20.77 6.26
C SER A 64 8.47 -21.89 6.50
N ILE A 65 7.21 -21.49 6.75
CA ILE A 65 6.01 -22.31 6.84
C ILE A 65 5.16 -22.04 5.58
N THR A 66 4.42 -23.04 5.10
CA THR A 66 3.49 -22.87 3.97
C THR A 66 2.07 -23.28 4.35
N VAL A 67 1.17 -22.31 4.42
CA VAL A 67 -0.28 -22.50 4.57
C VAL A 67 -0.81 -23.21 3.32
N ASN A 68 -1.49 -24.34 3.50
CA ASN A 68 -2.00 -25.18 2.40
C ASN A 68 -3.52 -25.43 2.45
N SER A 69 -4.18 -25.02 3.55
CA SER A 69 -5.63 -25.08 3.74
C SER A 69 -6.20 -23.69 4.02
N ALA A 70 -7.44 -23.47 3.61
CA ALA A 70 -8.21 -22.26 3.88
C ALA A 70 -9.09 -22.36 5.14
N ASP A 71 -9.08 -23.52 5.81
CA ASP A 71 -9.74 -23.71 7.10
C ASP A 71 -9.03 -22.96 8.24
N ASP A 72 -9.70 -22.83 9.39
CA ASP A 72 -9.28 -22.02 10.54
C ASP A 72 -8.99 -22.86 11.81
N GLN A 73 -8.66 -24.15 11.66
CA GLN A 73 -8.28 -24.97 12.81
C GLN A 73 -6.92 -24.52 13.38
N PRO A 74 -6.74 -24.54 14.71
CA PRO A 74 -5.45 -24.23 15.34
C PRO A 74 -4.44 -25.36 15.12
N ASP A 75 -3.18 -25.07 15.42
CA ASP A 75 -2.13 -26.07 15.48
C ASP A 75 -2.39 -27.10 16.59
N ALA A 76 -1.98 -28.35 16.36
CA ALA A 76 -2.15 -29.45 17.31
C ALA A 76 -1.13 -29.43 18.47
N VAL A 77 0.10 -28.94 18.24
CA VAL A 77 1.19 -28.91 19.24
C VAL A 77 2.07 -27.65 19.07
N PRO A 78 1.56 -26.44 19.41
CA PRO A 78 2.30 -25.19 19.25
C PRO A 78 3.73 -25.21 19.83
N GLY A 79 4.72 -24.98 18.97
CA GLY A 79 6.14 -24.97 19.25
C GLY A 79 6.89 -26.28 18.97
N ASP A 80 6.30 -27.25 18.26
CA ASP A 80 6.99 -28.47 17.84
C ASP A 80 7.80 -28.34 16.53
N ALA A 81 7.66 -27.19 15.85
CA ALA A 81 8.27 -26.80 14.58
C ALA A 81 7.62 -27.40 13.33
N VAL A 82 6.37 -27.88 13.42
CA VAL A 82 5.59 -28.44 12.31
C VAL A 82 4.17 -27.87 12.32
N CYS A 83 3.91 -26.86 11.47
CA CYS A 83 2.54 -26.35 11.25
C CYS A 83 1.60 -27.48 10.82
N GLN A 84 0.77 -27.95 11.74
CA GLN A 84 -0.18 -29.02 11.50
C GLN A 84 -1.38 -28.95 12.44
N THR A 85 -2.59 -28.92 11.87
CA THR A 85 -3.82 -29.07 12.65
C THR A 85 -4.01 -30.50 13.17
N ALA A 86 -5.16 -30.78 13.79
CA ALA A 86 -5.59 -32.15 14.09
C ALA A 86 -5.74 -33.03 12.82
N THR A 87 -5.77 -32.45 11.62
CA THR A 87 -5.73 -33.13 10.32
C THR A 87 -4.26 -33.30 9.86
N PRO A 88 -3.74 -34.54 9.69
CA PRO A 88 -2.35 -34.73 9.29
C PRO A 88 -2.02 -34.10 7.93
N GLY A 89 -0.97 -33.28 7.89
CA GLY A 89 -0.52 -32.54 6.70
C GLY A 89 -1.28 -31.24 6.37
N GLU A 90 -2.27 -30.83 7.17
CA GLU A 90 -2.97 -29.56 7.01
C GLU A 90 -2.28 -28.43 7.78
N CYS A 91 -1.87 -27.36 7.10
CA CYS A 91 -1.40 -26.12 7.70
C CYS A 91 -2.34 -24.97 7.34
N THR A 92 -2.93 -24.35 8.36
CA THR A 92 -3.82 -23.18 8.26
C THR A 92 -3.05 -21.91 8.60
N LEU A 93 -3.59 -20.72 8.27
CA LEU A 93 -2.99 -19.46 8.71
C LEU A 93 -2.94 -19.34 10.24
N ARG A 94 -3.97 -19.81 10.95
CA ARG A 94 -4.00 -19.84 12.42
C ARG A 94 -2.89 -20.71 12.99
N ALA A 95 -2.68 -21.90 12.45
CA ALA A 95 -1.61 -22.80 12.89
C ALA A 95 -0.23 -22.21 12.58
N ALA A 96 -0.04 -21.62 11.39
CA ALA A 96 1.22 -20.99 11.00
C ALA A 96 1.62 -19.82 11.92
N ILE A 97 0.66 -18.96 12.30
CA ILE A 97 0.90 -17.88 13.28
C ILE A 97 1.21 -18.44 14.67
N GLN A 98 0.56 -19.54 15.09
CA GLN A 98 0.86 -20.20 16.37
C GLN A 98 2.29 -20.76 16.39
N GLU A 99 2.76 -21.34 15.28
CA GLU A 99 4.13 -21.84 15.15
C GLU A 99 5.18 -20.73 15.11
N THR A 100 5.01 -19.65 14.33
CA THR A 100 6.00 -18.55 14.34
C THR A 100 6.05 -17.87 15.71
N ASN A 101 4.90 -17.71 16.38
CA ASN A 101 4.84 -17.17 17.73
C ASN A 101 5.56 -18.04 18.78
N ALA A 102 5.44 -19.36 18.69
CA ALA A 102 6.11 -20.29 19.60
C ALA A 102 7.60 -20.47 19.26
N GLY A 103 7.96 -20.38 17.97
CA GLY A 103 9.32 -20.53 17.45
C GLY A 103 10.23 -19.32 17.67
N GLY A 104 9.68 -18.12 17.79
CA GLY A 104 10.46 -16.87 17.86
C GLY A 104 10.58 -16.10 16.53
N GLY A 105 9.64 -16.33 15.61
CA GLY A 105 9.55 -15.67 14.30
C GLY A 105 9.65 -16.64 13.12
N GLY A 106 9.51 -16.11 11.90
CA GLY A 106 9.63 -16.90 10.65
C GLY A 106 8.92 -16.26 9.46
N THR A 107 8.87 -16.99 8.34
CA THR A 107 8.10 -16.60 7.15
C THR A 107 6.87 -17.50 7.00
N ILE A 108 5.70 -16.92 6.73
CA ILE A 108 4.45 -17.60 6.40
C ILE A 108 4.15 -17.36 4.91
N ASN A 109 4.29 -18.41 4.12
CA ASN A 109 3.94 -18.48 2.71
C ASN A 109 2.57 -19.16 2.53
N PHE A 110 2.01 -19.09 1.33
CA PHE A 110 0.75 -19.72 0.95
C PHE A 110 0.95 -20.61 -0.29
N ASN A 111 0.31 -21.78 -0.26
CA ASN A 111 0.13 -22.68 -1.40
C ASN A 111 -1.16 -23.46 -1.18
N ILE A 112 -2.26 -22.72 -1.02
CA ILE A 112 -3.60 -23.28 -0.93
C ILE A 112 -3.94 -23.84 -2.32
N GLY A 113 -4.39 -25.09 -2.37
CA GLY A 113 -4.37 -25.90 -3.59
C GLY A 113 -5.15 -25.32 -4.77
N GLY A 114 -4.43 -24.67 -5.69
CA GLY A 114 -5.03 -23.99 -6.83
C GLY A 114 -4.05 -23.03 -7.51
N GLY A 115 -4.61 -22.09 -8.27
CA GLY A 115 -3.90 -21.02 -8.98
C GLY A 115 -4.80 -19.78 -9.14
N GLY A 116 -5.64 -19.52 -8.13
CA GLY A 116 -6.68 -18.48 -8.15
C GLY A 116 -6.98 -18.00 -6.74
N ALA A 117 -8.05 -17.21 -6.57
CA ALA A 117 -8.37 -16.62 -5.26
C ALA A 117 -8.86 -17.68 -4.25
N HIS A 118 -8.32 -17.63 -3.03
CA HIS A 118 -8.67 -18.51 -1.91
C HIS A 118 -9.09 -17.65 -0.70
N VAL A 119 -10.28 -17.94 -0.16
CA VAL A 119 -10.86 -17.21 0.98
C VAL A 119 -10.65 -17.98 2.28
N ILE A 120 -9.79 -17.46 3.15
CA ILE A 120 -9.64 -17.89 4.54
C ILE A 120 -10.70 -17.14 5.35
N THR A 121 -11.56 -17.87 6.08
CA THR A 121 -12.66 -17.27 6.87
C THR A 121 -12.52 -17.65 8.34
N PRO A 122 -11.87 -16.80 9.17
CA PRO A 122 -11.71 -17.10 10.59
C PRO A 122 -13.04 -17.25 11.33
N LEU A 123 -13.08 -18.20 12.27
CA LEU A 123 -14.22 -18.56 13.11
C LEU A 123 -14.14 -17.94 14.52
N THR A 124 -12.98 -17.34 14.83
CA THR A 124 -12.62 -16.60 16.04
C THR A 124 -11.54 -15.56 15.66
N PRO A 125 -11.19 -14.57 16.51
CA PRO A 125 -10.09 -13.65 16.19
C PRO A 125 -8.80 -14.43 15.92
N LEU A 126 -7.99 -13.99 14.95
CA LEU A 126 -6.68 -14.62 14.74
C LEU A 126 -5.75 -14.36 15.95
N PRO A 127 -4.74 -15.21 16.20
CA PRO A 127 -3.77 -14.98 17.27
C PRO A 127 -2.91 -13.75 16.94
N ASP A 128 -2.62 -12.92 17.95
CA ASP A 128 -1.69 -11.78 17.84
C ASP A 128 -0.35 -12.22 17.24
N ILE A 129 0.19 -11.46 16.29
CA ILE A 129 1.54 -11.66 15.75
C ILE A 129 2.53 -11.08 16.77
N ALA A 130 3.07 -11.98 17.59
CA ALA A 130 3.88 -11.68 18.77
C ALA A 130 5.40 -11.85 18.54
N GLN A 131 5.81 -12.33 17.37
CA GLN A 131 7.22 -12.49 16.98
C GLN A 131 7.49 -11.90 15.59
N PRO A 132 8.75 -11.54 15.24
CA PRO A 132 9.11 -11.05 13.92
C PRO A 132 8.72 -12.04 12.82
N THR A 133 7.68 -11.70 12.05
CA THR A 133 7.02 -12.62 11.11
C THR A 133 6.82 -11.93 9.78
N ASN A 134 7.27 -12.57 8.69
CA ASN A 134 6.96 -12.16 7.32
C ASN A 134 5.75 -12.96 6.83
N ILE A 135 4.67 -12.30 6.41
CA ILE A 135 3.47 -12.95 5.87
C ILE A 135 3.35 -12.57 4.39
N ASP A 136 3.78 -13.48 3.51
CA ASP A 136 3.91 -13.23 2.08
C ASP A 136 2.73 -13.79 1.29
N GLY A 137 1.68 -12.99 1.11
CA GLY A 137 0.54 -13.33 0.25
C GLY A 137 0.90 -13.53 -1.23
N HIS A 138 2.02 -12.95 -1.71
CA HIS A 138 2.46 -13.09 -3.10
C HIS A 138 2.93 -14.51 -3.42
N SER A 139 3.40 -15.27 -2.42
CA SER A 139 3.81 -16.66 -2.58
C SER A 139 2.71 -17.62 -3.06
N GLN A 140 1.43 -17.25 -2.93
CA GLN A 140 0.31 -18.06 -3.44
C GLN A 140 0.41 -18.22 -4.97
N PRO A 141 0.45 -19.46 -5.50
CA PRO A 141 0.53 -19.70 -6.94
C PRO A 141 -0.59 -19.01 -7.73
N GLY A 142 -0.20 -18.39 -8.85
CA GLY A 142 -1.10 -17.61 -9.71
C GLY A 142 -1.15 -16.11 -9.40
N THR A 143 -0.54 -15.65 -8.30
CA THR A 143 -0.44 -14.22 -7.98
C THR A 143 0.43 -13.50 -9.02
N VAL A 144 0.02 -12.28 -9.41
CA VAL A 144 0.78 -11.41 -10.34
C VAL A 144 0.66 -9.95 -9.92
N PHE A 145 -0.53 -9.36 -10.02
CA PHE A 145 -0.79 -7.93 -9.73
C PHE A 145 -1.81 -7.69 -8.61
N VAL A 146 -2.53 -8.73 -8.19
CA VAL A 146 -3.57 -8.65 -7.15
C VAL A 146 -3.37 -9.75 -6.11
N PRO A 147 -3.64 -9.52 -4.82
CA PRO A 147 -3.76 -10.56 -3.80
C PRO A 147 -4.64 -11.72 -4.26
N LEU A 148 -4.17 -12.97 -4.07
CA LEU A 148 -5.02 -14.17 -4.22
C LEU A 148 -5.46 -14.76 -2.88
N ILE A 149 -4.90 -14.30 -1.75
CA ILE A 149 -5.33 -14.70 -0.42
C ILE A 149 -6.29 -13.65 0.14
N GLU A 150 -7.54 -14.04 0.33
CA GLU A 150 -8.55 -13.21 0.98
C GLU A 150 -8.76 -13.68 2.42
N LEU A 151 -8.41 -12.84 3.38
CA LEU A 151 -8.70 -13.02 4.80
C LEU A 151 -10.02 -12.29 5.11
N ARG A 152 -11.11 -13.06 5.26
CA ARG A 152 -12.48 -12.54 5.37
C ARG A 152 -13.04 -12.73 6.78
N GLY A 153 -13.15 -11.66 7.54
CA GLY A 153 -13.47 -11.65 8.97
C GLY A 153 -14.91 -11.91 9.38
N THR A 154 -15.81 -12.25 8.45
CA THR A 154 -17.27 -12.23 8.68
C THR A 154 -17.78 -13.22 9.74
N ASN A 155 -16.96 -14.19 10.18
CA ASN A 155 -17.26 -15.10 11.28
C ASN A 155 -16.26 -14.98 12.45
N ALA A 156 -15.30 -14.06 12.41
CA ALA A 156 -14.22 -13.96 13.40
C ALA A 156 -14.70 -13.51 14.79
N GLY A 157 -15.86 -12.84 14.88
CA GLY A 157 -16.49 -12.41 16.12
C GLY A 157 -16.74 -10.90 16.19
N ALA A 158 -17.39 -10.44 17.24
CA ALA A 158 -17.57 -9.01 17.49
C ALA A 158 -16.26 -8.39 17.99
N SER A 159 -15.88 -7.22 17.46
CA SER A 159 -14.58 -6.57 17.72
C SER A 159 -13.39 -7.50 17.49
N ALA A 160 -13.49 -8.33 16.45
CA ALA A 160 -12.36 -9.10 15.91
C ALA A 160 -11.73 -8.30 14.77
N ASP A 161 -10.44 -8.02 14.89
CA ASP A 161 -9.61 -7.35 13.89
C ASP A 161 -8.98 -8.37 12.94
N GLY A 162 -8.52 -7.92 11.76
CA GLY A 162 -7.97 -8.80 10.72
C GLY A 162 -6.64 -9.42 11.09
N LEU A 163 -5.60 -8.59 11.23
CA LEU A 163 -4.30 -9.00 11.75
C LEU A 163 -3.83 -8.03 12.83
N ARG A 164 -3.68 -8.56 14.05
CA ARG A 164 -3.18 -7.83 15.22
C ARG A 164 -1.68 -8.04 15.37
N ILE A 165 -0.90 -6.97 15.29
CA ILE A 165 0.57 -6.97 15.32
C ILE A 165 1.02 -6.33 16.63
N ILE A 166 1.72 -7.10 17.49
CA ILE A 166 2.23 -6.62 18.79
C ILE A 166 3.75 -6.72 18.92
N SER A 167 4.44 -7.05 17.83
CA SER A 167 5.89 -7.28 17.74
C SER A 167 6.51 -6.45 16.62
N SER A 168 7.80 -6.14 16.74
CA SER A 168 8.55 -5.42 15.71
C SER A 168 9.17 -6.38 14.68
N GLY A 169 9.50 -5.85 13.50
CA GLY A 169 10.04 -6.68 12.40
C GLY A 169 9.00 -7.61 11.78
N VAL A 170 7.72 -7.20 11.80
CA VAL A 170 6.64 -7.91 11.10
C VAL A 170 6.43 -7.28 9.73
N ASN A 171 6.35 -8.11 8.68
CA ASN A 171 5.91 -7.69 7.35
C ASN A 171 4.63 -8.45 6.98
N VAL A 172 3.68 -7.77 6.34
CA VAL A 172 2.49 -8.38 5.74
C VAL A 172 2.28 -7.75 4.37
N GLN A 173 2.26 -8.60 3.33
CA GLN A 173 2.11 -8.15 1.95
C GLN A 173 1.17 -9.02 1.12
N PHE A 174 0.58 -8.41 0.08
CA PHE A 174 -0.26 -9.10 -0.92
C PHE A 174 -1.43 -9.93 -0.35
N LEU A 175 -2.04 -9.48 0.75
CA LEU A 175 -3.31 -10.00 1.26
C LEU A 175 -4.48 -9.07 0.91
N ALA A 176 -5.68 -9.64 0.75
CA ALA A 176 -6.93 -8.90 0.84
C ALA A 176 -7.55 -9.13 2.24
N VAL A 177 -7.67 -8.09 3.06
CA VAL A 177 -8.10 -8.18 4.48
C VAL A 177 -9.39 -7.38 4.68
N ASN A 178 -10.50 -8.09 4.88
CA ASN A 178 -11.83 -7.50 4.71
C ASN A 178 -12.90 -8.16 5.60
N GLY A 179 -14.05 -7.50 5.77
CA GLY A 179 -15.22 -8.02 6.48
C GLY A 179 -15.02 -8.31 7.97
N PHE A 180 -13.98 -7.76 8.62
CA PHE A 180 -13.79 -7.84 10.07
C PHE A 180 -14.73 -6.92 10.82
N ALA A 181 -14.93 -7.17 12.12
CA ALA A 181 -15.85 -6.39 12.96
C ALA A 181 -15.16 -5.27 13.73
N GLY A 182 -13.84 -5.37 13.90
CA GLY A 182 -12.95 -4.27 14.24
C GLY A 182 -12.17 -3.83 13.01
N ASP A 183 -10.87 -3.60 13.17
CA ASP A 183 -10.01 -3.00 12.16
C ASP A 183 -9.48 -4.04 11.14
N GLY A 184 -9.05 -3.61 9.96
CA GLY A 184 -8.34 -4.49 9.02
C GLY A 184 -6.98 -4.95 9.57
N PHE A 185 -6.22 -4.01 10.14
CA PHE A 185 -4.97 -4.25 10.85
C PHE A 185 -4.94 -3.43 12.15
N GLU A 186 -4.58 -4.04 13.29
CA GLU A 186 -4.21 -3.31 14.51
C GLU A 186 -2.71 -3.45 14.74
N VAL A 187 -1.96 -2.34 14.77
CA VAL A 187 -0.55 -2.32 15.17
C VAL A 187 -0.45 -1.75 16.57
N GLY A 188 -0.32 -2.61 17.58
CA GLY A 188 -0.38 -2.24 19.00
C GLY A 188 0.87 -2.60 19.80
N GLY A 189 0.88 -2.25 21.09
CA GLY A 189 1.98 -2.60 21.99
C GLY A 189 3.31 -1.99 21.53
N ALA A 190 4.36 -2.80 21.44
CA ALA A 190 5.66 -2.39 20.88
C ALA A 190 5.80 -2.80 19.40
N GLY A 191 4.67 -2.92 18.68
CA GLY A 191 4.64 -3.35 17.29
C GLY A 191 5.28 -2.36 16.33
N GLU A 192 6.00 -2.88 15.34
CA GLU A 192 6.51 -2.12 14.20
C GLU A 192 6.26 -2.97 12.95
N ALA A 193 5.38 -2.48 12.09
CA ALA A 193 4.83 -3.25 10.96
C ALA A 193 5.26 -2.66 9.62
N SER A 194 5.58 -3.53 8.68
CA SER A 194 5.68 -3.23 7.25
C SER A 194 4.41 -3.76 6.58
N ILE A 195 3.48 -2.88 6.21
CA ILE A 195 2.18 -3.24 5.62
C ILE A 195 2.18 -2.74 4.17
N VAL A 196 2.35 -3.65 3.21
CA VAL A 196 2.70 -3.31 1.83
C VAL A 196 1.81 -4.01 0.79
N ALA A 197 1.28 -3.24 -0.18
CA ALA A 197 0.52 -3.78 -1.31
C ALA A 197 -0.69 -4.69 -0.94
N ASN A 198 -1.30 -4.46 0.22
CA ASN A 198 -2.52 -5.17 0.64
C ASN A 198 -3.78 -4.44 0.13
N PHE A 199 -4.86 -5.19 -0.03
CA PHE A 199 -6.21 -4.65 -0.25
C PHE A 199 -6.97 -4.71 1.08
N ILE A 200 -7.58 -3.59 1.51
CA ILE A 200 -8.12 -3.44 2.87
C ILE A 200 -9.55 -2.89 2.79
N GLY A 201 -10.52 -3.69 3.25
CA GLY A 201 -11.95 -3.45 3.04
C GLY A 201 -12.44 -3.79 1.61
N LEU A 202 -11.59 -4.48 0.84
CA LEU A 202 -11.80 -4.89 -0.55
C LEU A 202 -11.61 -6.41 -0.71
N ALA A 203 -12.29 -7.01 -1.68
CA ALA A 203 -12.00 -8.36 -2.14
C ALA A 203 -10.85 -8.40 -3.18
N THR A 204 -10.42 -9.59 -3.57
CA THR A 204 -9.34 -9.83 -4.55
C THR A 204 -9.66 -9.40 -5.99
N ASP A 205 -10.84 -8.85 -6.25
CA ASP A 205 -11.31 -8.39 -7.56
C ASP A 205 -11.16 -6.87 -7.79
N GLU A 206 -10.48 -6.19 -6.86
CA GLU A 206 -10.26 -4.73 -6.78
C GLU A 206 -11.53 -3.86 -6.63
N GLN A 207 -12.73 -4.44 -6.60
CA GLN A 207 -13.98 -3.72 -6.87
C GLN A 207 -15.11 -4.03 -5.87
N SER A 208 -15.18 -5.25 -5.36
CA SER A 208 -16.21 -5.64 -4.40
C SER A 208 -15.92 -5.05 -3.03
N ALA A 209 -16.77 -4.10 -2.64
CA ALA A 209 -16.78 -3.50 -1.30
C ALA A 209 -17.03 -4.58 -0.24
N ALA A 210 -16.10 -4.70 0.71
CA ALA A 210 -16.09 -5.70 1.76
C ALA A 210 -15.55 -5.07 3.07
N GLY A 211 -15.97 -3.85 3.39
CA GLY A 211 -15.48 -3.04 4.50
C GLY A 211 -15.23 -3.78 5.82
N ASN A 212 -14.15 -3.43 6.50
CA ASN A 212 -13.99 -3.74 7.92
C ASN A 212 -14.87 -2.77 8.75
N GLY A 213 -15.33 -3.21 9.91
CA GLY A 213 -16.27 -2.46 10.75
C GLY A 213 -15.65 -1.27 11.48
N GLY A 214 -14.34 -1.29 11.70
CA GLY A 214 -13.54 -0.16 12.17
C GLY A 214 -12.71 0.45 11.03
N HIS A 215 -11.49 0.85 11.35
CA HIS A 215 -10.54 1.48 10.44
C HIS A 215 -9.93 0.47 9.46
N GLY A 216 -9.38 0.94 8.35
CA GLY A 216 -8.58 0.09 7.46
C GLY A 216 -7.31 -0.40 8.15
N ILE A 217 -6.51 0.54 8.67
CA ILE A 217 -5.37 0.26 9.55
C ILE A 217 -5.48 1.18 10.77
N HIS A 218 -5.41 0.59 11.97
CA HIS A 218 -5.27 1.34 13.22
C HIS A 218 -3.85 1.15 13.77
N HIS A 219 -3.15 2.26 14.00
CA HIS A 219 -1.80 2.28 14.56
C HIS A 219 -1.80 2.87 15.97
N ALA A 220 -1.60 1.99 16.96
CA ALA A 220 -1.59 2.25 18.40
C ALA A 220 -0.27 1.78 19.04
N SER A 221 0.84 1.85 18.31
CA SER A 221 2.16 1.45 18.80
C SER A 221 2.71 2.46 19.79
N ASN A 222 3.43 1.97 20.80
CA ASN A 222 4.23 2.75 21.75
C ASN A 222 5.74 2.61 21.50
N SER A 223 6.16 1.99 20.39
CA SER A 223 7.56 1.92 20.03
C SER A 223 8.15 3.29 19.65
N THR A 224 9.47 3.38 19.68
CA THR A 224 10.24 4.57 19.25
C THR A 224 10.70 4.49 17.79
N GLY A 225 10.52 3.36 17.11
CA GLY A 225 10.66 3.26 15.66
C GLY A 225 9.40 3.74 14.93
N SER A 226 9.32 3.44 13.63
CA SER A 226 8.21 3.86 12.76
C SER A 226 7.75 2.69 11.91
N SER A 227 6.43 2.45 11.85
CA SER A 227 5.86 1.47 10.91
C SER A 227 5.96 1.98 9.46
N PHE A 228 6.08 1.07 8.49
CA PHE A 228 6.17 1.40 7.07
C PHE A 228 4.91 0.91 6.35
N ILE A 229 4.02 1.85 6.01
CA ILE A 229 2.77 1.57 5.31
C ILE A 229 2.93 2.08 3.88
N HIS A 230 2.78 1.22 2.86
CA HIS A 230 3.08 1.57 1.47
C HIS A 230 2.19 0.85 0.44
N ALA A 231 1.69 1.59 -0.56
CA ALA A 231 1.03 1.05 -1.75
C ALA A 231 -0.20 0.14 -1.48
N ASN A 232 -0.80 0.19 -0.28
CA ASN A 232 -2.03 -0.51 0.00
C ASN A 232 -3.21 0.21 -0.67
N ARG A 233 -4.28 -0.54 -0.94
CA ARG A 233 -5.56 -0.01 -1.41
C ARG A 233 -6.59 -0.16 -0.29
N ILE A 234 -7.08 0.97 0.21
CA ILE A 234 -7.87 1.03 1.45
C ILE A 234 -9.21 1.72 1.17
N ALA A 235 -10.29 0.95 1.19
CA ALA A 235 -11.61 1.45 0.83
C ALA A 235 -12.74 0.76 1.59
N PHE A 236 -13.88 1.44 1.69
CA PHE A 236 -15.14 0.92 2.24
C PHE A 236 -15.14 0.55 3.74
N ASN A 237 -14.11 0.94 4.51
CA ASN A 237 -14.04 0.67 5.94
C ASN A 237 -14.97 1.61 6.73
N GLY A 238 -15.51 1.15 7.86
CA GLY A 238 -16.51 1.84 8.68
C GLY A 238 -15.95 2.95 9.59
N GLY A 239 -14.64 3.09 9.66
CA GLY A 239 -13.91 4.24 10.18
C GLY A 239 -12.95 4.79 9.12
N ASP A 240 -11.85 5.39 9.57
CA ASP A 240 -10.84 5.99 8.70
C ASP A 240 -10.05 4.94 7.90
N GLY A 241 -9.47 5.36 6.77
CA GLY A 241 -8.56 4.51 5.99
C GLY A 241 -7.33 4.10 6.81
N ILE A 242 -6.62 5.07 7.36
CA ILE A 242 -5.54 4.85 8.33
C ILE A 242 -5.73 5.80 9.52
N TYR A 243 -5.92 5.25 10.71
CA TYR A 243 -5.97 6.03 11.96
C TYR A 243 -4.69 5.77 12.78
N VAL A 244 -3.92 6.83 13.05
CA VAL A 244 -2.71 6.77 13.87
C VAL A 244 -3.05 7.36 15.24
N SER A 245 -3.36 6.52 16.22
CA SER A 245 -3.71 6.95 17.59
C SER A 245 -2.49 7.10 18.50
N SER A 246 -1.37 6.45 18.18
CA SER A 246 -0.07 6.68 18.83
C SER A 246 1.13 6.23 18.00
N GLY A 247 2.32 6.72 18.38
CA GLY A 247 3.59 6.33 17.76
C GLY A 247 3.82 7.00 16.40
N PHE A 248 4.64 6.34 15.58
CA PHE A 248 5.06 6.84 14.27
C PHE A 248 4.79 5.83 13.17
N ALA A 249 4.33 6.32 12.02
CA ALA A 249 4.14 5.55 10.81
C ALA A 249 4.52 6.40 9.59
N ASN A 250 5.49 5.92 8.80
CA ASN A 250 5.71 6.40 7.45
C ASN A 250 4.62 5.84 6.55
N ILE A 251 3.63 6.67 6.26
CA ILE A 251 2.58 6.42 5.28
C ILE A 251 3.11 7.01 3.97
N ASN A 252 3.83 6.20 3.20
CA ASN A 252 4.10 6.49 1.78
C ASN A 252 2.77 6.55 1.01
N PRO A 253 2.74 7.00 -0.26
CA PRO A 253 1.51 7.01 -1.06
C PRO A 253 0.73 5.68 -1.04
N GLN A 254 -0.57 5.81 -0.80
CA GLN A 254 -1.58 4.74 -0.75
C GLN A 254 -2.67 5.04 -1.80
N THR A 255 -3.60 4.10 -2.01
CA THR A 255 -4.84 4.31 -2.78
C THR A 255 -6.02 4.29 -1.80
N ILE A 256 -6.40 5.44 -1.22
CA ILE A 256 -7.43 5.53 -0.16
C ILE A 256 -8.67 6.25 -0.67
N TYR A 257 -9.84 5.61 -0.59
CA TYR A 257 -11.11 6.17 -1.09
C TYR A 257 -12.35 5.45 -0.52
N LEU A 258 -13.46 6.19 -0.36
CA LEU A 258 -14.78 5.69 0.03
C LEU A 258 -14.77 4.93 1.37
N ASN A 259 -13.99 5.39 2.35
CA ASN A 259 -14.15 4.99 3.75
C ASN A 259 -15.21 5.90 4.43
N ASP A 260 -15.81 5.46 5.54
CA ASP A 260 -16.82 6.25 6.27
C ASP A 260 -16.19 7.37 7.14
N GLY A 261 -14.88 7.31 7.38
CA GLY A 261 -14.07 8.34 8.07
C GLY A 261 -13.15 9.14 7.14
N LEU A 262 -12.05 9.66 7.67
CA LEU A 262 -10.98 10.32 6.92
C LEU A 262 -10.09 9.30 6.19
N GLY A 263 -9.29 9.76 5.23
CA GLY A 263 -8.33 8.87 4.56
C GLY A 263 -7.13 8.55 5.43
N ILE A 264 -6.62 9.56 6.14
CA ILE A 264 -5.60 9.48 7.20
C ILE A 264 -6.07 10.41 8.32
N ASP A 265 -6.08 9.92 9.57
CA ASP A 265 -6.35 10.70 10.79
C ASP A 265 -5.19 10.50 11.78
N LEU A 266 -4.71 11.59 12.39
CA LEU A 266 -3.62 11.58 13.39
C LEU A 266 -4.11 11.82 14.84
N GLY A 267 -5.42 11.80 15.10
CA GLY A 267 -5.98 11.97 16.44
C GLY A 267 -7.45 11.57 16.59
N PRO A 268 -8.04 11.72 17.79
CA PRO A 268 -9.47 11.56 18.00
C PRO A 268 -10.25 12.87 17.77
N ASP A 269 -9.69 13.83 17.03
CA ASP A 269 -10.23 15.16 16.75
C ASP A 269 -10.64 15.40 15.28
N GLY A 270 -10.41 14.44 14.39
CA GLY A 270 -10.53 14.64 12.95
C GLY A 270 -9.39 15.50 12.44
N VAL A 271 -9.60 16.21 11.31
CA VAL A 271 -8.52 16.91 10.60
C VAL A 271 -7.73 17.86 11.52
N THR A 272 -6.49 17.45 11.83
CA THR A 272 -5.51 18.08 12.70
C THR A 272 -5.18 19.50 12.20
N PRO A 273 -5.50 20.58 12.93
CA PRO A 273 -5.31 21.93 12.41
C PRO A 273 -3.84 22.38 12.40
N ASN A 274 -3.29 22.66 11.21
CA ASN A 274 -1.90 23.12 11.03
C ASN A 274 -1.44 24.20 12.03
N ASP A 275 -0.26 24.00 12.63
CA ASP A 275 0.33 24.82 13.69
C ASP A 275 1.52 25.71 13.22
N PRO A 276 1.91 26.76 13.97
CA PRO A 276 3.06 27.58 13.64
C PRO A 276 4.41 26.87 13.88
N LEU A 277 5.01 26.39 12.79
CA LEU A 277 6.33 25.74 12.67
C LEU A 277 6.37 24.23 12.94
N ASP A 278 5.24 23.53 12.99
CA ASP A 278 5.19 22.07 13.20
C ASP A 278 5.87 21.73 14.54
N ALA A 279 5.26 22.30 15.59
CA ALA A 279 5.87 22.53 16.90
C ALA A 279 5.14 21.84 18.07
N ASP A 280 4.03 21.16 17.79
CA ASP A 280 3.31 20.30 18.73
C ASP A 280 3.82 18.84 18.66
N THR A 281 3.10 17.92 19.32
CA THR A 281 3.55 16.54 19.52
C THR A 281 2.37 15.60 19.66
N GLY A 282 2.41 14.47 18.96
CA GLY A 282 1.37 13.44 18.98
C GLY A 282 1.74 12.29 18.03
N PRO A 283 0.75 11.53 17.55
CA PRO A 283 0.94 10.56 16.48
C PRO A 283 1.58 11.25 15.26
N ASN A 284 2.64 10.66 14.69
CA ASN A 284 3.46 11.28 13.63
C ASN A 284 4.06 12.68 13.95
N ASN A 285 4.00 13.18 15.19
CA ASN A 285 4.17 14.61 15.49
C ASN A 285 3.16 15.51 14.74
N LEU A 286 1.91 15.06 14.56
CA LEU A 286 0.77 15.88 14.08
C LEU A 286 1.07 16.71 12.81
N GLN A 287 1.84 16.13 11.87
CA GLN A 287 2.51 16.89 10.81
C GLN A 287 1.58 17.80 10.01
N ASN A 288 2.01 19.04 9.82
CA ASN A 288 1.29 20.00 9.01
C ASN A 288 1.14 19.53 7.55
N PHE A 289 -0.10 19.51 7.03
CA PHE A 289 -0.39 19.17 5.63
C PHE A 289 -0.18 20.37 4.68
N PRO A 290 -0.01 20.14 3.36
CA PRO A 290 0.19 21.22 2.39
C PRO A 290 -1.09 22.02 2.16
N VAL A 291 -1.02 23.36 2.24
CA VAL A 291 -2.14 24.23 1.87
C VAL A 291 -2.15 24.43 0.35
N LEU A 292 -3.05 23.70 -0.32
CA LEU A 292 -3.27 23.83 -1.76
C LEU A 292 -4.05 25.11 -2.07
N THR A 293 -3.65 25.82 -3.14
CA THR A 293 -4.23 27.12 -3.53
C THR A 293 -4.81 27.13 -4.94
N SER A 294 -4.33 26.25 -5.81
CA SER A 294 -4.72 26.16 -7.22
C SER A 294 -4.43 24.75 -7.76
N ALA A 295 -5.34 24.26 -8.61
CA ALA A 295 -5.16 23.04 -9.40
C ALA A 295 -5.75 23.28 -10.80
N VAL A 296 -4.90 23.26 -11.83
CA VAL A 296 -5.25 23.66 -13.19
C VAL A 296 -4.73 22.63 -14.19
N ILE A 297 -5.62 21.96 -14.90
CA ILE A 297 -5.26 21.19 -16.09
C ILE A 297 -5.10 22.16 -17.26
N SER A 298 -3.99 22.02 -17.99
CA SER A 298 -3.70 22.73 -19.23
C SER A 298 -3.22 21.76 -20.31
N GLY A 299 -3.10 22.21 -21.57
CA GLY A 299 -2.75 21.33 -22.68
C GLY A 299 -3.88 20.38 -23.09
N SER A 300 -3.54 19.31 -23.79
CA SER A 300 -4.50 18.29 -24.27
C SER A 300 -3.86 17.00 -24.79
N SER A 301 -2.56 17.01 -25.14
CA SER A 301 -1.73 15.82 -25.39
C SER A 301 -0.24 16.22 -25.34
N PRO A 302 0.49 15.98 -24.22
CA PRO A 302 -0.05 15.63 -22.90
C PRO A 302 -1.00 16.71 -22.35
N ALA A 303 -1.80 16.34 -21.36
CA ALA A 303 -2.47 17.31 -20.49
C ALA A 303 -1.62 17.44 -19.23
N VAL A 304 -1.35 18.65 -18.76
CA VAL A 304 -0.49 18.90 -17.60
C VAL A 304 -1.33 19.51 -16.49
N LEU A 305 -1.33 18.87 -15.32
CA LEU A 305 -1.91 19.40 -14.10
C LEU A 305 -0.86 20.22 -13.35
N THR A 306 -1.05 21.53 -13.30
CA THR A 306 -0.26 22.40 -12.41
C THR A 306 -0.96 22.50 -11.05
N VAL A 307 -0.22 22.28 -9.96
CA VAL A 307 -0.71 22.38 -8.57
C VAL A 307 0.14 23.40 -7.81
N ASP A 308 -0.48 24.49 -7.37
CA ASP A 308 0.20 25.55 -6.61
C ASP A 308 -0.19 25.51 -5.13
N GLY A 309 0.78 25.66 -4.23
CA GLY A 309 0.50 25.67 -2.80
C GLY A 309 1.67 26.10 -1.92
N THR A 310 1.41 26.06 -0.62
CA THR A 310 2.37 26.44 0.43
C THR A 310 2.34 25.44 1.57
N LEU A 311 3.49 25.20 2.18
CA LEU A 311 3.62 24.45 3.42
C LEU A 311 4.29 25.35 4.48
N GLN A 312 3.82 25.27 5.72
CA GLN A 312 4.60 25.71 6.87
C GLN A 312 4.87 24.48 7.72
N SER A 313 6.14 24.20 8.02
CA SER A 313 6.57 23.11 8.88
C SER A 313 7.87 23.49 9.60
N SER A 314 8.56 22.53 10.22
CA SER A 314 9.81 22.75 10.96
C SER A 314 10.87 23.42 10.06
N PRO A 315 11.58 24.48 10.51
CA PRO A 315 12.54 25.22 9.67
C PRO A 315 13.76 24.42 9.19
N ASN A 316 14.21 24.68 7.95
CA ASN A 316 15.37 24.06 7.31
C ASN A 316 15.28 22.51 7.22
N LYS A 317 14.07 21.99 7.00
CA LYS A 317 13.78 20.56 6.83
C LYS A 317 13.63 20.21 5.36
N PHE A 318 14.22 19.08 4.96
CA PHE A 318 13.83 18.40 3.74
C PHE A 318 12.44 17.78 3.93
N VAL A 319 11.53 18.06 2.99
CA VAL A 319 10.15 17.58 3.02
C VAL A 319 9.74 17.09 1.63
N LEU A 320 8.98 16.02 1.59
CA LEU A 320 8.30 15.52 0.40
C LEU A 320 6.83 15.93 0.49
N ILE A 321 6.24 16.30 -0.64
CA ILE A 321 4.79 16.51 -0.78
C ILE A 321 4.27 15.51 -1.80
N ASP A 322 3.36 14.64 -1.40
CA ASP A 322 2.72 13.69 -2.31
C ASP A 322 1.35 14.23 -2.74
N PHE A 323 1.07 14.19 -4.04
CA PHE A 323 -0.20 14.66 -4.61
C PHE A 323 -1.12 13.50 -4.94
N PHE A 324 -2.41 13.68 -4.68
CA PHE A 324 -3.44 12.67 -4.92
C PHE A 324 -4.61 13.28 -5.69
N ALA A 325 -5.13 12.53 -6.65
CA ALA A 325 -6.29 12.89 -7.46
C ALA A 325 -7.51 12.04 -7.12
N ASP A 326 -8.70 12.63 -7.21
CA ASP A 326 -9.94 11.87 -7.42
C ASP A 326 -10.69 12.32 -8.68
N ALA A 327 -11.41 11.37 -9.27
CA ALA A 327 -12.44 11.62 -10.26
C ALA A 327 -13.74 12.14 -9.63
N ASP A 328 -13.92 11.99 -8.32
CA ASP A 328 -15.06 12.56 -7.60
C ASP A 328 -14.82 14.06 -7.25
N PRO A 329 -15.88 14.90 -7.17
CA PRO A 329 -15.75 16.32 -6.87
C PRO A 329 -15.19 16.57 -5.46
N CYS A 330 -14.50 17.69 -5.27
CA CYS A 330 -14.01 18.07 -3.94
C CYS A 330 -15.18 18.32 -2.96
N ASP A 331 -15.28 17.46 -1.95
CA ASP A 331 -16.18 17.63 -0.80
C ASP A 331 -15.33 17.81 0.46
N PRO A 332 -15.38 18.97 1.15
CA PRO A 332 -14.66 19.19 2.41
C PRO A 332 -15.06 18.27 3.57
N ALA A 333 -16.09 17.43 3.41
CA ALA A 333 -16.43 16.38 4.37
C ALA A 333 -15.75 15.02 4.10
N VAL A 334 -15.09 14.83 2.94
CA VAL A 334 -14.41 13.59 2.55
C VAL A 334 -12.98 13.91 2.13
N ILE A 335 -12.04 13.72 3.05
CA ILE A 335 -10.64 14.11 2.91
C ILE A 335 -9.78 12.84 2.82
N GLU A 336 -9.64 12.36 1.58
CA GLU A 336 -8.96 11.12 1.19
C GLU A 336 -7.97 11.36 0.02
N GLY A 337 -7.34 10.30 -0.50
CA GLY A 337 -6.36 10.38 -1.58
C GLY A 337 -6.34 9.13 -2.44
N ARG A 338 -7.17 9.13 -3.49
CA ARG A 338 -7.48 7.92 -4.27
C ARG A 338 -6.40 7.53 -5.26
N ARG A 339 -5.86 8.46 -6.05
CA ARG A 339 -4.83 8.16 -7.06
C ARG A 339 -3.56 8.97 -6.77
N PRO A 340 -2.48 8.33 -6.31
CA PRO A 340 -1.17 8.97 -6.29
C PRO A 340 -0.81 9.53 -7.67
N LEU A 341 -0.30 10.75 -7.70
CA LEU A 341 0.16 11.45 -8.90
C LEU A 341 1.69 11.58 -8.96
N GLY A 342 2.41 11.08 -7.94
CA GLY A 342 3.80 11.42 -7.66
C GLY A 342 3.89 12.51 -6.58
N GLY A 343 5.06 13.10 -6.44
CA GLY A 343 5.33 14.09 -5.39
C GLY A 343 6.52 15.00 -5.69
N SER A 344 6.59 16.11 -4.95
CA SER A 344 7.62 17.14 -5.06
C SER A 344 8.57 17.10 -3.87
N ALA A 345 9.86 17.36 -4.11
CA ALA A 345 10.89 17.41 -3.08
C ALA A 345 11.38 18.84 -2.87
N LEU A 346 11.29 19.34 -1.63
CA LEU A 346 11.58 20.73 -1.29
C LEU A 346 12.21 20.87 0.10
N THR A 347 12.57 22.09 0.48
CA THR A 347 13.15 22.41 1.78
C THR A 347 12.52 23.67 2.35
N THR A 348 12.10 23.62 3.61
CA THR A 348 11.53 24.78 4.32
C THR A 348 12.61 25.83 4.61
N ASP A 349 12.24 27.11 4.55
CA ASP A 349 13.12 28.22 4.86
C ASP A 349 13.47 28.32 6.36
N SER A 350 14.27 29.32 6.74
CA SER A 350 14.62 29.59 8.13
C SER A 350 13.47 30.07 9.02
N GLN A 351 12.27 30.20 8.47
CA GLN A 351 11.00 30.59 9.09
C GLN A 351 9.94 29.47 8.94
N GLY A 352 10.32 28.27 8.47
CA GLY A 352 9.45 27.11 8.33
C GLY A 352 8.64 27.03 7.04
N ASN A 353 8.72 28.02 6.15
CA ASN A 353 7.84 28.12 4.99
C ASN A 353 8.45 27.47 3.74
N ALA A 354 7.59 26.92 2.89
CA ALA A 354 7.92 26.58 1.52
C ALA A 354 6.71 26.87 0.59
N SER A 355 7.00 27.06 -0.69
CA SER A 355 6.01 27.28 -1.75
C SER A 355 6.36 26.47 -2.98
N PHE A 356 5.38 25.84 -3.61
CA PHE A 356 5.56 24.98 -4.77
C PHE A 356 4.55 25.31 -5.87
N SER A 357 4.92 24.97 -7.10
CA SER A 357 4.10 25.05 -8.31
C SER A 357 4.49 23.85 -9.16
N GLU A 358 3.92 22.69 -8.83
CA GLU A 358 4.31 21.40 -9.40
C GLU A 358 3.56 21.15 -10.71
N SER A 359 4.17 20.51 -11.69
CA SER A 359 3.57 20.29 -13.03
C SER A 359 3.63 18.83 -13.45
N ILE A 360 2.49 18.16 -13.32
CA ILE A 360 2.35 16.71 -13.45
C ILE A 360 1.74 16.38 -14.81
N GLU A 361 2.43 15.59 -15.64
CA GLU A 361 1.84 15.09 -16.90
C GLU A 361 0.78 14.02 -16.62
N LEU A 362 -0.41 14.19 -17.20
CA LEU A 362 -1.53 13.28 -17.02
C LEU A 362 -1.61 12.25 -18.14
N VAL A 363 -1.68 10.98 -17.75
CA VAL A 363 -1.97 9.86 -18.67
C VAL A 363 -3.28 10.13 -19.43
N PRO A 364 -3.30 10.01 -20.77
CA PRO A 364 -4.49 10.31 -21.57
C PRO A 364 -5.74 9.55 -21.11
N GLY A 365 -6.83 10.28 -20.88
CA GLY A 365 -8.10 9.72 -20.37
C GLY A 365 -8.26 9.75 -18.85
N THR A 366 -7.25 10.18 -18.09
CA THR A 366 -7.38 10.38 -16.64
C THR A 366 -8.42 11.46 -16.33
N VAL A 367 -9.50 11.08 -15.65
CA VAL A 367 -10.50 12.03 -15.12
C VAL A 367 -10.07 12.46 -13.72
N ILE A 368 -9.85 13.76 -13.52
CA ILE A 368 -9.56 14.37 -12.21
C ILE A 368 -10.51 15.55 -12.03
N ASN A 369 -11.23 15.59 -10.91
CA ASN A 369 -12.11 16.68 -10.49
C ASN A 369 -11.66 17.34 -9.18
N SER A 370 -10.82 16.67 -8.39
CA SER A 370 -10.25 17.17 -7.13
C SER A 370 -8.80 16.72 -6.92
N VAL A 371 -8.05 17.51 -6.14
CA VAL A 371 -6.69 17.19 -5.69
C VAL A 371 -6.58 17.39 -4.18
N THR A 372 -5.94 16.44 -3.50
CA THR A 372 -5.47 16.51 -2.10
C THR A 372 -3.95 16.26 -2.06
N ALA A 373 -3.30 16.54 -0.93
CA ALA A 373 -1.87 16.29 -0.77
C ALA A 373 -1.51 15.92 0.68
N THR A 374 -0.42 15.18 0.87
CA THR A 374 0.19 14.94 2.19
C THR A 374 1.63 15.48 2.23
N THR A 375 2.15 15.74 3.42
CA THR A 375 3.56 16.04 3.69
C THR A 375 4.23 14.81 4.28
N ARG A 376 5.47 14.50 3.89
CA ARG A 376 6.39 13.62 4.63
C ARG A 376 7.66 14.36 5.03
N VAL A 377 7.98 14.44 6.32
CA VAL A 377 9.16 15.15 6.86
C VAL A 377 10.12 14.17 7.51
N PHE A 378 11.43 14.27 7.22
CA PHE A 378 12.44 13.34 7.76
C PHE A 378 12.36 13.21 9.30
N PRO A 379 12.16 11.99 9.86
CA PRO A 379 12.42 10.65 9.28
C PRO A 379 11.20 9.99 8.57
N LEU A 380 10.46 10.77 7.79
CA LEU A 380 9.30 10.41 6.97
C LEU A 380 8.05 10.09 7.80
N TYR A 381 7.72 10.95 8.76
CA TYR A 381 6.38 10.98 9.34
C TYR A 381 5.44 11.69 8.37
N THR A 382 4.22 11.16 8.21
CA THR A 382 3.25 11.65 7.22
C THR A 382 2.14 12.46 7.89
N SER A 383 1.75 13.58 7.27
CA SER A 383 0.54 14.32 7.62
C SER A 383 -0.74 13.56 7.23
N GLU A 384 -1.87 14.09 7.67
CA GLU A 384 -3.16 13.81 7.06
C GLU A 384 -3.23 14.35 5.62
N PHE A 385 -4.32 14.04 4.90
CA PHE A 385 -4.61 14.70 3.63
C PHE A 385 -5.04 16.15 3.85
N SER A 386 -4.53 17.05 3.01
CA SER A 386 -4.97 18.43 2.99
C SER A 386 -6.42 18.59 2.49
N PRO A 387 -7.12 19.67 2.89
CA PRO A 387 -8.40 20.04 2.30
C PRO A 387 -8.32 20.12 0.78
N CYS A 388 -9.24 19.44 0.10
CA CYS A 388 -9.20 19.32 -1.34
C CYS A 388 -9.34 20.66 -2.07
N VAL A 389 -8.75 20.74 -3.26
CA VAL A 389 -9.01 21.82 -4.24
C VAL A 389 -9.71 21.24 -5.48
N PRO A 390 -10.76 21.90 -6.01
CA PRO A 390 -11.40 21.49 -7.25
C PRO A 390 -10.51 21.80 -8.45
N VAL A 391 -10.39 20.85 -9.39
CA VAL A 391 -9.58 21.04 -10.60
C VAL A 391 -10.31 21.93 -11.61
N SER A 392 -9.55 22.83 -12.22
CA SER A 392 -10.02 23.74 -13.28
C SER A 392 -9.26 23.52 -14.60
N GLY A 393 -9.67 24.20 -15.68
CA GLY A 393 -8.92 24.24 -16.95
C GLY A 393 -9.05 23.03 -17.89
N GLY A 394 -9.47 21.85 -17.39
CA GLY A 394 -9.71 20.67 -18.22
C GLY A 394 -10.69 20.91 -19.38
N PRO A 395 -10.64 20.10 -20.46
CA PRO A 395 -11.49 20.28 -21.63
C PRO A 395 -12.97 20.18 -21.20
N SER A 396 -13.69 21.29 -21.32
CA SER A 396 -15.11 21.38 -20.93
C SER A 396 -15.88 20.22 -21.55
N PRO A 397 -16.60 19.41 -20.75
CA PRO A 397 -17.24 18.20 -21.25
C PRO A 397 -18.19 18.58 -22.37
N THR A 398 -17.88 18.12 -23.59
CA THR A 398 -18.68 18.43 -24.78
C THR A 398 -20.11 18.02 -24.46
N PRO A 399 -21.08 18.97 -24.45
CA PRO A 399 -22.34 18.77 -23.77
C PRO A 399 -23.04 17.54 -24.33
N SER A 400 -23.23 16.53 -23.46
CA SER A 400 -23.78 15.24 -23.84
C SER A 400 -25.04 15.47 -24.67
N PRO A 401 -25.12 14.94 -25.90
CA PRO A 401 -26.06 15.41 -26.91
C PRO A 401 -27.48 15.27 -26.37
N THR A 402 -28.13 16.42 -26.14
CA THR A 402 -29.42 16.51 -25.45
C THR A 402 -30.36 15.42 -25.96
N PRO A 403 -30.79 14.47 -25.11
CA PRO A 403 -31.43 13.25 -25.59
C PRO A 403 -32.66 13.63 -26.40
N CYS A 404 -32.57 13.39 -27.72
CA CYS A 404 -33.59 13.79 -28.68
C CYS A 404 -34.93 13.22 -28.18
N PRO A 405 -35.96 14.06 -27.96
CA PRO A 405 -37.13 13.68 -27.19
C PRO A 405 -37.75 12.44 -27.80
N SER A 406 -37.71 11.33 -27.04
CA SER A 406 -38.18 10.03 -27.52
C SER A 406 -39.59 10.18 -28.06
N CYS A 407 -39.76 9.90 -29.34
CA CYS A 407 -41.05 9.95 -30.02
C CYS A 407 -41.92 8.79 -29.54
N THR A 408 -42.40 8.88 -28.29
CA THR A 408 -43.30 7.92 -27.66
C THR A 408 -44.46 7.67 -28.63
N PRO A 409 -44.60 6.45 -29.18
CA PRO A 409 -45.59 6.20 -30.20
C PRO A 409 -46.99 6.35 -29.58
N THR A 410 -47.69 7.42 -29.93
CA THR A 410 -49.07 7.66 -29.51
C THR A 410 -49.89 6.41 -29.85
N PRO A 411 -50.56 5.77 -28.88
CA PRO A 411 -51.19 4.49 -29.10
C PRO A 411 -52.27 4.61 -30.18
N THR A 412 -52.06 3.90 -31.30
CA THR A 412 -52.99 3.86 -32.43
C THR A 412 -54.38 3.46 -31.91
N PRO A 413 -55.43 4.27 -32.15
CA PRO A 413 -56.74 3.99 -31.57
C PRO A 413 -57.31 2.68 -32.12
N THR A 414 -57.51 1.69 -31.24
CA THR A 414 -58.07 0.38 -31.57
C THR A 414 -59.54 0.52 -31.96
N GLY A 415 -59.79 0.78 -33.24
CA GLY A 415 -61.13 0.95 -33.79
C GLY A 415 -61.95 -0.34 -33.71
N THR A 416 -62.92 -0.40 -32.79
CA THR A 416 -63.86 -1.52 -32.67
C THR A 416 -64.72 -1.64 -33.93
N ALA A 417 -64.43 -2.63 -34.77
CA ALA A 417 -65.07 -2.80 -36.06
C ALA A 417 -66.49 -3.40 -35.97
N THR A 418 -67.50 -2.54 -35.78
CA THR A 418 -68.91 -2.91 -36.00
C THR A 418 -69.18 -3.07 -37.49
N ALA A 419 -69.54 -4.27 -37.95
CA ALA A 419 -69.61 -4.59 -39.37
C ALA A 419 -71.00 -4.32 -40.00
N THR A 420 -71.07 -3.35 -40.92
CA THR A 420 -72.16 -3.17 -41.89
C THR A 420 -71.59 -2.69 -43.24
N PRO A 421 -71.86 -3.36 -44.38
CA PRO A 421 -71.18 -3.06 -45.66
C PRO A 421 -71.98 -2.20 -46.65
N THR A 422 -71.43 -1.05 -47.07
CA THR A 422 -71.82 -0.31 -48.29
C THR A 422 -70.59 0.35 -48.95
N ARG A 423 -70.69 0.85 -50.18
CA ARG A 423 -69.56 1.12 -51.10
C ARG A 423 -68.95 2.55 -51.03
N THR A 424 -67.62 2.61 -51.23
CA THR A 424 -66.78 3.55 -52.05
C THR A 424 -67.40 4.91 -52.46
N PRO A 425 -66.74 6.10 -52.29
CA PRO A 425 -65.35 6.34 -52.76
C PRO A 425 -64.42 7.35 -52.01
N THR A 426 -63.14 7.30 -52.39
CA THR A 426 -62.12 8.38 -52.51
C THR A 426 -61.93 9.49 -51.46
N ALA A 427 -60.74 9.51 -50.83
CA ALA A 427 -59.95 10.72 -50.59
C ALA A 427 -58.45 10.37 -50.43
N THR A 428 -57.54 11.19 -50.98
CA THR A 428 -56.08 11.02 -50.86
C THR A 428 -55.46 12.23 -50.14
N PRO A 429 -54.90 12.07 -48.92
CA PRO A 429 -54.09 13.10 -48.29
C PRO A 429 -52.60 12.93 -48.66
N THR A 430 -52.07 13.85 -49.48
CA THR A 430 -50.62 13.93 -49.73
C THR A 430 -49.92 14.48 -48.49
N ALA A 431 -48.95 13.73 -47.94
CA ALA A 431 -48.12 14.20 -46.83
C ALA A 431 -46.99 15.11 -47.35
N THR A 432 -47.03 16.39 -47.01
CA THR A 432 -45.93 17.33 -47.27
C THR A 432 -44.83 17.15 -46.22
N ALA A 433 -43.65 16.67 -46.63
CA ALA A 433 -42.49 16.56 -45.75
C ALA A 433 -41.75 17.90 -45.67
N THR A 434 -41.82 18.57 -44.52
CA THR A 434 -40.96 19.73 -44.22
C THR A 434 -39.59 19.24 -43.80
N LEU A 435 -38.57 19.43 -44.64
CA LEU A 435 -37.19 19.08 -44.33
C LEU A 435 -36.58 20.07 -43.33
N CYS A 436 -35.97 19.55 -42.27
CA CYS A 436 -35.08 20.33 -41.41
C CYS A 436 -33.66 20.36 -42.02
N PRO A 437 -33.00 21.53 -42.17
CA PRO A 437 -31.64 21.57 -42.70
C PRO A 437 -30.63 21.00 -41.69
N GLY A 438 -29.85 20.00 -42.11
CA GLY A 438 -28.71 19.47 -41.33
C GLY A 438 -28.50 17.96 -41.41
N CYS A 439 -29.52 17.17 -41.73
CA CYS A 439 -29.41 15.71 -41.79
C CYS A 439 -28.75 15.22 -43.09
N THR A 440 -27.46 14.92 -43.06
CA THR A 440 -26.77 14.18 -44.13
C THR A 440 -27.20 12.70 -44.08
N PRO A 441 -27.80 12.13 -45.14
CA PRO A 441 -28.29 10.75 -45.11
C PRO A 441 -27.18 9.74 -45.39
N THR A 442 -26.77 8.98 -44.38
CA THR A 442 -25.95 7.77 -44.55
C THR A 442 -26.77 6.70 -45.30
N PRO A 443 -26.25 6.03 -46.34
CA PRO A 443 -27.02 5.08 -47.15
C PRO A 443 -27.35 3.80 -46.38
N THR A 444 -28.64 3.53 -46.19
CA THR A 444 -29.17 2.27 -45.64
C THR A 444 -29.16 1.17 -46.72
N PRO A 445 -28.73 -0.07 -46.41
CA PRO A 445 -28.69 -1.15 -47.41
C PRO A 445 -30.09 -1.60 -47.86
N THR A 446 -30.27 -1.74 -49.17
CA THR A 446 -31.56 -2.10 -49.81
C THR A 446 -31.92 -3.57 -49.56
N ALA A 447 -32.90 -3.82 -48.69
CA ALA A 447 -33.51 -5.13 -48.52
C ALA A 447 -34.50 -5.43 -49.68
N THR A 448 -34.16 -6.38 -50.54
CA THR A 448 -35.04 -6.85 -51.63
C THR A 448 -36.16 -7.73 -51.08
N ALA A 449 -37.42 -7.35 -51.31
CA ALA A 449 -38.58 -8.10 -50.85
C ALA A 449 -38.87 -9.35 -51.71
N THR A 450 -39.36 -10.42 -51.09
CA THR A 450 -40.06 -11.56 -51.73
C THR A 450 -41.15 -12.06 -50.77
N ALA A 451 -42.25 -12.59 -51.31
CA ALA A 451 -43.56 -12.52 -50.65
C ALA A 451 -43.92 -13.67 -49.67
N THR A 452 -44.73 -13.30 -48.67
CA THR A 452 -45.62 -14.14 -47.82
C THR A 452 -46.83 -14.70 -48.62
N PRO A 453 -47.76 -15.54 -48.07
CA PRO A 453 -48.09 -15.86 -46.66
C PRO A 453 -48.17 -17.42 -46.40
N THR A 454 -48.92 -18.07 -45.48
CA THR A 454 -50.05 -17.74 -44.57
C THR A 454 -50.27 -18.82 -43.49
N ARG A 455 -50.66 -18.44 -42.24
CA ARG A 455 -51.50 -19.18 -41.25
C ARG A 455 -50.96 -20.50 -40.62
N THR A 456 -51.35 -21.00 -39.42
CA THR A 456 -52.13 -20.60 -38.20
C THR A 456 -52.01 -21.82 -37.22
N ALA A 457 -52.00 -21.82 -35.88
CA ALA A 457 -52.26 -20.91 -34.74
C ALA A 457 -51.03 -20.93 -33.74
N SER A 458 -50.95 -20.50 -32.46
CA SER A 458 -51.83 -20.10 -31.31
C SER A 458 -52.59 -21.22 -30.55
N PRO A 459 -52.78 -21.20 -29.20
CA PRO A 459 -52.30 -20.24 -28.17
C PRO A 459 -51.52 -20.86 -26.97
N THR A 460 -51.09 -19.99 -26.04
CA THR A 460 -50.59 -20.21 -24.65
C THR A 460 -51.74 -20.35 -23.61
N PRO A 461 -51.53 -20.49 -22.26
CA PRO A 461 -50.39 -20.95 -21.43
C PRO A 461 -50.77 -21.93 -20.25
N SER A 462 -49.84 -22.17 -19.29
CA SER A 462 -50.07 -22.20 -17.81
C SER A 462 -49.99 -23.53 -16.99
N SER A 463 -49.20 -23.45 -15.90
CA SER A 463 -49.37 -24.01 -14.52
C SER A 463 -49.58 -25.51 -14.19
N ALA A 464 -48.52 -26.12 -13.60
CA ALA A 464 -48.47 -26.87 -12.30
C ALA A 464 -49.35 -28.14 -12.02
N PRO A 465 -49.07 -28.99 -11.00
CA PRO A 465 -47.79 -29.47 -10.40
C PRO A 465 -47.76 -31.02 -10.15
N THR A 466 -46.86 -31.51 -9.26
CA THR A 466 -46.92 -32.76 -8.43
C THR A 466 -46.32 -34.12 -8.92
N CYS A 467 -45.20 -34.51 -8.27
CA CYS A 467 -44.74 -35.83 -7.76
C CYS A 467 -44.86 -37.20 -8.51
N LEU A 468 -43.67 -37.84 -8.73
CA LEU A 468 -43.23 -39.23 -8.41
C LEU A 468 -44.03 -40.49 -8.89
N PRO A 469 -43.40 -41.71 -8.98
CA PRO A 469 -41.99 -42.07 -9.26
C PRO A 469 -41.83 -43.33 -10.18
N CYS A 470 -40.60 -43.88 -10.23
CA CYS A 470 -40.20 -45.26 -10.62
C CYS A 470 -39.89 -45.54 -12.12
N GLY A 471 -38.81 -46.30 -12.39
CA GLY A 471 -38.51 -46.89 -13.71
C GLY A 471 -37.05 -46.83 -14.20
N THR A 472 -36.18 -47.70 -13.69
CA THR A 472 -34.90 -48.10 -14.34
C THR A 472 -35.00 -49.59 -14.77
N PRO A 473 -34.06 -50.22 -15.54
CA PRO A 473 -32.76 -49.75 -16.08
C PRO A 473 -32.39 -50.19 -17.54
N SER A 474 -31.30 -49.60 -18.11
CA SER A 474 -30.31 -50.26 -19.03
C SER A 474 -30.71 -50.71 -20.48
N PRO A 475 -29.78 -51.06 -21.41
CA PRO A 475 -28.68 -50.24 -21.97
C PRO A 475 -28.37 -50.42 -23.51
N SER A 476 -27.55 -49.50 -24.09
CA SER A 476 -26.67 -49.71 -25.30
C SER A 476 -27.34 -49.91 -26.69
N PRO A 477 -26.63 -49.96 -27.87
CA PRO A 477 -25.18 -49.81 -28.15
C PRO A 477 -24.71 -49.04 -29.44
N SER A 478 -23.42 -48.61 -29.47
CA SER A 478 -22.49 -48.43 -30.66
C SER A 478 -22.87 -47.46 -31.82
N PRO A 479 -21.98 -47.09 -32.81
CA PRO A 479 -20.70 -47.66 -33.33
C PRO A 479 -19.40 -46.96 -32.82
N SER A 480 -18.15 -47.40 -33.00
CA SER A 480 -17.32 -47.91 -34.15
C SER A 480 -16.83 -46.79 -35.11
N ALA A 481 -15.57 -46.69 -35.56
CA ALA A 481 -14.43 -47.65 -35.62
C ALA A 481 -13.03 -46.97 -35.45
N SER A 482 -11.93 -47.75 -35.59
CA SER A 482 -10.51 -47.34 -35.51
C SER A 482 -9.74 -47.69 -36.80
N PRO A 483 -8.50 -47.19 -37.02
CA PRO A 483 -7.34 -48.07 -36.78
C PRO A 483 -6.09 -47.39 -36.18
N SER A 484 -5.15 -48.21 -35.70
CA SER A 484 -3.79 -47.89 -35.23
C SER A 484 -2.75 -48.58 -36.13
N PRO A 485 -1.45 -48.23 -36.03
CA PRO A 485 -0.51 -49.29 -35.65
C PRO A 485 0.46 -48.90 -34.50
N THR A 486 1.08 -49.92 -33.92
CA THR A 486 1.84 -49.86 -32.66
C THR A 486 3.33 -50.17 -32.84
N ALA A 487 4.19 -49.58 -31.99
CA ALA A 487 5.47 -50.16 -31.61
C ALA A 487 5.71 -49.93 -30.09
N THR A 488 6.45 -50.82 -29.42
CA THR A 488 6.53 -50.85 -27.95
C THR A 488 7.92 -51.24 -27.46
N ALA A 489 8.42 -50.57 -26.43
CA ALA A 489 9.52 -51.06 -25.59
C ALA A 489 9.44 -50.48 -24.16
N THR A 490 9.54 -51.36 -23.15
CA THR A 490 9.46 -51.03 -21.72
C THR A 490 10.82 -51.24 -21.04
N ARG A 491 11.21 -50.37 -20.09
CA ARG A 491 11.90 -50.80 -18.84
C ARG A 491 12.11 -49.71 -17.78
N THR A 492 12.12 -50.17 -16.53
CA THR A 492 12.32 -49.46 -15.25
C THR A 492 12.66 -50.54 -14.21
N PRO A 493 13.35 -50.28 -13.07
CA PRO A 493 14.44 -49.32 -12.77
C PRO A 493 15.78 -50.09 -12.54
N THR A 494 16.81 -49.45 -11.96
CA THR A 494 17.72 -50.00 -10.91
C THR A 494 18.73 -48.92 -10.48
N ALA A 495 19.12 -48.89 -9.20
CA ALA A 495 20.16 -48.01 -8.66
C ALA A 495 21.46 -48.78 -8.32
N THR A 496 22.61 -48.10 -8.37
CA THR A 496 23.93 -48.62 -7.96
C THR A 496 24.77 -47.48 -7.37
N ALA A 497 25.63 -47.76 -6.39
CA ALA A 497 26.35 -46.75 -5.60
C ALA A 497 27.87 -46.69 -5.87
N SER A 498 28.45 -45.51 -5.61
CA SER A 498 29.84 -45.16 -5.19
C SER A 498 31.07 -45.85 -5.85
N PRO A 499 32.17 -45.11 -6.07
CA PRO A 499 33.18 -45.11 -5.01
C PRO A 499 33.90 -43.77 -4.73
N ILE A 500 34.20 -43.59 -3.44
CA ILE A 500 35.35 -42.94 -2.79
C ILE A 500 36.40 -42.24 -3.69
N ALA A 501 36.70 -40.99 -3.34
CA ALA A 501 38.04 -40.38 -3.51
C ALA A 501 38.43 -39.62 -2.22
N THR A 502 39.71 -39.59 -1.88
CA THR A 502 40.22 -39.10 -0.59
C THR A 502 40.91 -37.73 -0.73
N GLY A 503 40.60 -36.77 0.15
CA GLY A 503 41.30 -35.48 0.23
C GLY A 503 41.37 -34.97 1.68
N THR A 504 42.58 -34.78 2.20
CA THR A 504 42.82 -34.50 3.63
C THR A 504 43.63 -33.22 3.83
N THR A 505 43.04 -32.18 4.41
CA THR A 505 43.77 -31.10 5.13
C THR A 505 42.88 -30.38 6.13
N THR A 506 43.20 -30.47 7.41
CA THR A 506 42.85 -29.44 8.41
C THR A 506 43.81 -28.25 8.23
N PRO A 507 43.41 -27.02 8.57
CA PRO A 507 43.74 -26.53 9.92
C PRO A 507 42.61 -25.74 10.59
N ALA A 508 42.63 -25.69 11.92
CA ALA A 508 41.79 -24.79 12.72
C ALA A 508 42.56 -23.52 13.07
N ALA A 509 41.88 -22.37 13.09
CA ALA A 509 42.41 -21.11 13.62
C ALA A 509 41.28 -20.25 14.22
N THR A 510 41.19 -20.20 15.55
CA THR A 510 40.29 -19.28 16.27
C THR A 510 40.85 -17.86 16.22
N ALA A 511 40.04 -16.88 15.81
CA ALA A 511 40.45 -15.47 15.79
C ALA A 511 39.30 -14.51 16.16
N THR A 512 39.00 -14.38 17.44
CA THR A 512 38.13 -13.30 17.96
C THR A 512 38.75 -11.94 17.66
N ARG A 513 38.04 -11.05 16.94
CA ARG A 513 38.40 -9.62 16.82
C ARG A 513 37.17 -8.74 16.87
N THR A 514 37.26 -7.68 17.67
CA THR A 514 36.28 -6.59 17.78
C THR A 514 36.94 -5.28 17.36
N PRO A 515 36.33 -4.54 16.43
CA PRO A 515 36.22 -3.08 16.50
C PRO A 515 34.72 -2.68 16.44
N SER A 516 34.22 -1.59 17.04
CA SER A 516 34.82 -0.48 17.79
C SER A 516 35.78 0.44 17.02
N ALA A 517 35.21 1.28 16.16
CA ALA A 517 35.58 2.71 16.02
C ALA A 517 34.50 3.45 15.22
N THR A 518 33.98 4.58 15.74
CA THR A 518 33.11 5.51 14.98
C THR A 518 33.97 6.42 14.09
N PRO A 519 33.73 6.50 12.77
CA PRO A 519 34.37 7.50 11.92
C PRO A 519 33.66 8.86 12.03
N THR A 520 34.16 9.75 12.89
CA THR A 520 33.71 11.15 12.90
C THR A 520 34.25 11.88 11.68
N ALA A 521 33.44 12.00 10.62
CA ALA A 521 33.74 12.87 9.49
C ALA A 521 33.48 14.34 9.89
N SER A 522 34.51 15.20 9.74
CA SER A 522 34.38 16.63 10.04
C SER A 522 33.73 17.36 8.87
N ALA A 523 32.79 18.27 9.17
CA ALA A 523 32.22 19.16 8.18
C ALA A 523 33.29 20.02 7.49
N THR A 524 33.13 20.21 6.18
CA THR A 524 33.77 21.25 5.36
C THR A 524 32.64 21.94 4.58
N ALA A 525 32.68 23.26 4.46
CA ALA A 525 31.48 24.05 4.13
C ALA A 525 31.54 24.76 2.77
N SER A 526 30.36 24.86 2.14
CA SER A 526 30.03 25.77 1.02
C SER A 526 30.67 25.45 -0.35
N PRO A 527 30.08 25.92 -1.48
CA PRO A 527 29.08 26.99 -1.58
C PRO A 527 27.67 26.57 -2.00
N THR A 528 26.71 27.45 -1.68
CA THR A 528 25.40 27.53 -2.34
C THR A 528 25.56 27.76 -3.85
N ALA A 529 24.86 26.97 -4.65
CA ALA A 529 24.51 27.31 -6.02
C ALA A 529 23.01 27.02 -6.22
N THR A 530 22.31 27.89 -6.95
CA THR A 530 21.05 27.54 -7.61
C THR A 530 21.30 26.30 -8.48
N PRO A 531 20.36 25.34 -8.61
CA PRO A 531 20.46 24.30 -9.63
C PRO A 531 20.57 24.98 -11.00
N THR A 532 21.80 25.04 -11.50
CA THR A 532 22.09 25.29 -12.90
C THR A 532 21.68 23.99 -13.60
N PRO A 533 20.97 24.02 -14.74
CA PRO A 533 20.71 22.79 -15.48
C PRO A 533 22.06 22.09 -15.70
N VAL A 534 22.20 20.90 -15.10
CA VAL A 534 23.43 20.14 -15.20
C VAL A 534 23.55 19.72 -16.66
N PRO A 535 24.73 19.82 -17.29
CA PRO A 535 24.90 19.32 -18.64
C PRO A 535 24.48 17.85 -18.71
N ASP A 536 23.55 17.62 -19.61
CA ASP A 536 23.06 16.38 -20.18
C ASP A 536 23.20 16.64 -21.68
N SER A 537 23.90 15.75 -22.40
CA SER A 537 24.48 16.05 -23.73
C SER A 537 23.84 15.27 -24.88
N ASP A 538 23.19 14.15 -24.57
CA ASP A 538 22.45 13.27 -25.49
C ASP A 538 20.94 13.24 -25.17
N LEU A 539 20.54 13.70 -23.97
CA LEU A 539 19.17 13.84 -23.47
C LEU A 539 18.52 12.51 -23.07
N ASP A 540 19.31 11.58 -22.53
CA ASP A 540 18.85 10.26 -22.05
C ASP A 540 18.10 10.29 -20.70
N GLY A 541 18.28 11.36 -19.92
CA GLY A 541 17.70 11.55 -18.58
C GLY A 541 18.70 11.49 -17.41
N TRP A 542 20.00 11.40 -17.66
CA TRP A 542 21.10 11.57 -16.71
C TRP A 542 22.00 12.75 -17.11
N SER A 543 22.66 13.38 -16.12
CA SER A 543 23.69 14.36 -16.43
C SER A 543 25.06 13.71 -16.66
N ASN A 544 25.88 14.39 -17.46
CA ASN A 544 27.28 14.06 -17.73
C ASN A 544 28.13 13.83 -16.46
N ALA A 545 27.68 14.34 -15.31
CA ALA A 545 28.33 14.18 -14.02
C ALA A 545 27.90 12.90 -13.27
N ALA A 546 26.66 12.45 -13.43
CA ALA A 546 26.19 11.18 -12.90
C ALA A 546 26.81 10.01 -13.67
N GLU A 547 26.71 10.04 -14.99
CA GLU A 547 27.27 9.07 -15.93
C GLU A 547 28.77 8.83 -15.75
N GLY A 548 29.55 9.91 -15.58
CA GLY A 548 30.99 9.82 -15.31
C GLY A 548 31.35 9.18 -13.97
N VAL A 549 30.36 8.89 -13.11
CA VAL A 549 30.50 8.10 -11.88
C VAL A 549 29.89 6.69 -12.05
N ILE A 550 28.75 6.57 -12.72
CA ILE A 550 28.12 5.28 -13.12
C ILE A 550 29.09 4.44 -13.96
N GLY A 551 29.80 5.09 -14.89
CA GLY A 551 30.73 4.49 -15.84
C GLY A 551 30.17 4.35 -17.27
N THR A 552 29.20 5.17 -17.66
CA THR A 552 28.68 5.27 -19.04
C THR A 552 29.41 6.32 -19.88
N ASP A 553 29.13 6.44 -21.20
CA ASP A 553 29.72 7.47 -22.07
C ASP A 553 28.79 8.70 -22.23
N PRO A 554 29.13 9.87 -21.65
CA PRO A 554 28.27 11.06 -21.58
C PRO A 554 27.98 11.83 -22.88
N LEU A 555 27.96 11.13 -24.02
CA LEU A 555 27.77 11.66 -25.35
C LEU A 555 26.94 10.73 -26.25
N ASP A 556 26.53 9.56 -25.74
CA ASP A 556 25.72 8.59 -26.47
C ASP A 556 24.70 7.94 -25.52
N GLY A 557 23.46 8.41 -25.58
CA GLY A 557 22.40 7.91 -24.71
C GLY A 557 21.93 6.49 -25.03
N CYS A 558 22.34 5.86 -26.15
CA CYS A 558 21.80 4.57 -26.60
C CYS A 558 22.81 3.63 -27.30
N ALA A 559 23.10 2.49 -26.65
CA ALA A 559 24.19 1.57 -27.01
C ALA A 559 24.26 1.15 -28.50
N ASP A 560 25.33 1.54 -29.20
CA ASP A 560 25.62 1.20 -30.60
C ASP A 560 25.82 -0.32 -30.80
N ASN A 561 26.25 -1.04 -29.76
CA ASN A 561 26.38 -2.50 -29.75
C ASN A 561 26.42 -3.07 -28.31
N SER A 562 26.37 -4.40 -28.12
CA SER A 562 26.33 -5.05 -26.79
C SER A 562 27.67 -5.06 -26.03
N ALA A 563 28.59 -4.16 -26.35
CA ALA A 563 29.84 -3.89 -25.62
C ALA A 563 30.05 -2.38 -25.44
N ASP A 564 28.95 -1.63 -25.47
CA ASP A 564 28.86 -0.19 -25.37
C ASP A 564 27.98 0.14 -24.16
N ASP A 565 28.61 0.56 -23.06
CA ASP A 565 27.95 0.89 -21.80
C ASP A 565 27.36 2.32 -21.89
N ALA A 566 26.39 2.51 -22.79
CA ALA A 566 25.81 3.82 -23.10
C ALA A 566 24.71 4.23 -22.11
N TRP A 567 23.55 3.56 -22.15
CA TRP A 567 22.39 3.96 -21.35
C TRP A 567 22.49 3.42 -19.90
N PRO A 568 22.32 4.23 -18.83
CA PRO A 568 22.34 3.74 -17.46
C PRO A 568 21.17 2.80 -17.08
N ALA A 569 20.06 2.84 -17.81
CA ALA A 569 18.89 1.97 -17.56
C ALA A 569 19.03 0.54 -18.12
N ASP A 570 20.01 0.29 -18.97
CA ASP A 570 20.28 -0.97 -19.70
C ASP A 570 21.57 -1.60 -19.17
N ILE A 571 21.50 -2.23 -17.99
CA ILE A 571 22.66 -2.83 -17.31
C ILE A 571 23.20 -4.05 -18.08
N ASN A 572 22.40 -4.68 -18.94
CA ASN A 572 22.78 -5.87 -19.69
C ASN A 572 23.37 -5.58 -21.11
N ASN A 573 23.15 -4.37 -21.64
CA ASN A 573 23.51 -3.88 -22.97
C ASN A 573 22.75 -4.57 -24.14
N ASP A 574 21.44 -4.78 -24.00
CA ASP A 574 20.55 -5.21 -25.10
C ASP A 574 19.65 -4.11 -25.68
N ARG A 575 19.74 -2.89 -25.15
CA ARG A 575 19.00 -1.66 -25.46
C ARG A 575 17.60 -1.57 -24.89
N PHE A 576 17.23 -2.40 -23.92
CA PHE A 576 15.86 -2.44 -23.42
C PHE A 576 15.83 -2.63 -21.89
N SER A 577 15.36 -1.61 -21.15
CA SER A 577 15.34 -1.69 -19.69
C SER A 577 14.23 -2.65 -19.23
N ASP A 578 14.62 -3.81 -18.73
CA ASP A 578 13.72 -4.95 -18.50
C ASP A 578 13.95 -5.63 -17.13
N ILE A 579 13.26 -6.75 -16.88
CA ILE A 579 13.34 -7.48 -15.61
C ILE A 579 14.74 -8.05 -15.33
N SER A 580 15.58 -8.23 -16.36
CA SER A 580 16.96 -8.68 -16.22
C SER A 580 17.88 -7.58 -15.68
N ASP A 581 17.70 -6.33 -16.08
CA ASP A 581 18.43 -5.18 -15.53
C ASP A 581 18.03 -4.91 -14.08
N VAL A 582 16.71 -4.91 -13.81
CA VAL A 582 16.18 -4.80 -12.45
C VAL A 582 16.68 -5.97 -11.58
N SER A 583 16.77 -7.18 -12.12
CA SER A 583 17.35 -8.34 -11.42
C SER A 583 18.86 -8.20 -11.18
N ALA A 584 19.61 -7.60 -12.11
CA ALA A 584 21.04 -7.35 -11.95
C ALA A 584 21.29 -6.31 -10.87
N LEU A 585 20.58 -5.18 -10.91
CA LEU A 585 20.67 -4.10 -9.92
C LEU A 585 20.26 -4.59 -8.52
N THR A 586 19.09 -5.23 -8.39
CA THR A 586 18.61 -5.75 -7.10
C THR A 586 19.44 -6.90 -6.53
N SER A 587 20.29 -7.56 -7.33
CA SER A 587 21.15 -8.66 -6.85
C SER A 587 22.23 -8.24 -5.84
N VAL A 588 22.54 -6.93 -5.77
CA VAL A 588 23.50 -6.33 -4.81
C VAL A 588 22.86 -5.21 -3.97
N PHE A 589 21.53 -5.19 -3.86
CA PHE A 589 20.80 -4.20 -3.09
C PHE A 589 21.29 -4.12 -1.63
N GLY A 590 21.60 -2.91 -1.17
CA GLY A 590 22.16 -2.62 0.15
C GLY A 590 23.69 -2.74 0.24
N GLU A 591 24.39 -3.10 -0.84
CA GLU A 591 25.85 -3.03 -0.88
C GLU A 591 26.34 -1.59 -1.10
N ALA A 592 27.55 -1.30 -0.60
CA ALA A 592 28.28 -0.09 -0.95
C ALA A 592 28.96 -0.24 -2.33
N VAL A 593 29.21 0.87 -3.00
CA VAL A 593 30.03 0.97 -4.20
C VAL A 593 31.41 1.53 -3.81
N PRO A 594 32.48 0.71 -3.72
CA PRO A 594 32.56 -0.76 -3.82
C PRO A 594 32.19 -1.48 -2.51
N PRO A 595 31.89 -2.80 -2.52
CA PRO A 595 32.22 -3.78 -3.57
C PRO A 595 31.31 -3.83 -4.81
N ALA A 596 30.10 -3.26 -4.76
CA ALA A 596 29.18 -3.28 -5.90
C ALA A 596 29.73 -2.50 -7.11
N PRO A 597 29.33 -2.84 -8.35
CA PRO A 597 29.71 -2.09 -9.54
C PRO A 597 29.15 -0.66 -9.50
N ALA A 598 29.94 0.33 -9.92
CA ALA A 598 29.46 1.71 -9.98
C ALA A 598 28.29 1.88 -10.97
N ARG A 599 28.23 1.04 -12.01
CA ARG A 599 27.14 1.03 -13.00
C ARG A 599 25.76 0.70 -12.41
N TYR A 600 25.69 0.23 -11.16
CA TYR A 600 24.44 -0.14 -10.49
C TYR A 600 23.97 0.95 -9.50
N ASN A 601 24.78 1.99 -9.25
CA ASN A 601 24.35 3.24 -8.60
C ASN A 601 24.09 4.29 -9.68
N ILE A 602 22.82 4.39 -10.09
CA ILE A 602 22.30 5.27 -11.12
C ILE A 602 21.48 6.43 -10.54
N ALA A 603 21.25 6.44 -9.23
CA ALA A 603 20.47 7.43 -8.50
C ALA A 603 21.10 7.71 -7.12
N PRO A 604 20.88 8.92 -6.54
CA PRO A 604 20.20 10.08 -7.12
C PRO A 604 21.06 10.76 -8.21
N GLU A 605 20.70 11.98 -8.61
CA GLU A 605 21.36 12.69 -9.72
C GLU A 605 22.85 13.05 -9.51
N MET A 606 23.39 12.74 -8.33
CA MET A 606 24.81 12.41 -8.18
C MET A 606 24.88 11.10 -7.40
N PRO A 607 25.43 10.02 -7.98
CA PRO A 607 25.60 8.73 -7.32
C PRO A 607 26.18 8.83 -5.91
N ASP A 608 25.49 8.24 -4.93
CA ASP A 608 25.76 8.44 -3.49
C ASP A 608 26.81 7.49 -2.89
N GLY A 609 27.12 6.39 -3.57
CA GLY A 609 28.05 5.35 -3.13
C GLY A 609 27.41 4.06 -2.59
N PHE A 610 26.11 3.82 -2.76
CA PHE A 610 25.41 2.56 -2.41
C PHE A 610 24.62 1.98 -3.60
N VAL A 611 23.98 0.81 -3.46
CA VAL A 611 22.92 0.38 -4.38
C VAL A 611 21.63 0.28 -3.56
N ASP A 612 20.68 1.15 -3.83
CA ASP A 612 19.65 1.59 -2.87
C ASP A 612 18.24 1.66 -3.51
N ILE A 613 17.22 2.05 -2.73
CA ILE A 613 15.84 2.13 -3.22
C ILE A 613 15.63 3.21 -4.28
N THR A 614 16.46 4.26 -4.31
CA THR A 614 16.42 5.31 -5.35
C THR A 614 16.88 4.77 -6.69
N ASP A 615 17.88 3.88 -6.73
CA ASP A 615 18.35 3.20 -7.94
C ASP A 615 17.25 2.33 -8.55
N VAL A 616 16.68 1.44 -7.73
CA VAL A 616 15.55 0.58 -8.11
C VAL A 616 14.37 1.41 -8.59
N SER A 617 14.08 2.54 -7.93
CA SER A 617 13.00 3.45 -8.32
C SER A 617 13.26 4.15 -9.66
N ARG A 618 14.49 4.60 -9.92
CA ARG A 618 14.86 5.26 -11.18
C ARG A 618 14.78 4.29 -12.36
N MET A 619 15.27 3.06 -12.18
CA MET A 619 15.14 2.00 -13.19
C MET A 619 13.68 1.57 -13.41
N ALA A 620 12.90 1.38 -12.34
CA ALA A 620 11.49 1.00 -12.45
C ALA A 620 10.64 2.07 -13.17
N GLY A 621 11.02 3.35 -13.09
CA GLY A 621 10.40 4.44 -13.86
C GLY A 621 10.62 4.37 -15.38
N LEU A 622 11.59 3.57 -15.85
CA LEU A 622 11.95 3.39 -17.26
C LEU A 622 11.69 1.95 -17.77
N PHE A 623 11.10 1.10 -16.93
CA PHE A 623 10.85 -0.30 -17.26
C PHE A 623 9.97 -0.48 -18.50
N GLY A 624 10.44 -1.28 -19.46
CA GLY A 624 9.77 -1.50 -20.73
C GLY A 624 10.00 -0.41 -21.79
N ILE A 625 10.91 0.54 -21.52
CA ILE A 625 11.40 1.49 -22.52
C ILE A 625 12.63 0.89 -23.22
N GLY A 626 12.62 0.96 -24.55
CA GLY A 626 13.79 0.64 -25.38
C GLY A 626 14.46 1.92 -25.86
N CYS A 627 15.79 1.91 -25.89
CA CYS A 627 16.59 3.04 -26.34
C CYS A 627 16.48 3.23 -27.87
N SER A 628 16.31 4.48 -28.35
CA SER A 628 15.87 4.77 -29.74
C SER A 628 16.40 6.05 -30.38
#